data_AF-K9BHP4-F1
#
_entry.id   AF-K9BHP4-F1
#
_cell.length_a   1.000
_cell.length_b   1.000
_cell.length_c   1.000
_cell.angle_alpha   90.00
_cell.angle_beta   90.00
_cell.angle_gamma   90.00
#
_symmetry.space_group_name_H-M   'P 1'
#
loop_
_entity.id
_entity.type
_entity.pdbx_description
1 polymer ?
#
loop_
_entity_poly.entity_id
_entity_poly.type
_entity_poly.pdbx_seq_one_letter_code
_entity_poly.pdbx_strand_id
1 'polypeptide(L)'
;MPIDTVQQALHIRRKKNAQVFRNIARLWEAGQKSHSDQDLLDALHPWREDHNLCFFNALPYLLGIISISTLVFGYFLHPHIQYIWSLLGAFLSGFLAYLLYEPREPLTRVIDYLEQRMTVLRYDLHFQQLPAYLPIQAQPLLVMSKLKQHFPLFNRGSESNQITQYASTTWNDGDTTHQVLLFQYHYVNEMPILQDQGNDKKIVKEIHKDLWGAFIFQMPALGIAVSNQRSRFFEPYSSAWQSSDILINQELNIFGRDQHQLAKQVSPSLTLKLHDFFQHFNGDLIYHHQEQILCYVGEQNLFQTASKRSEIHDIPALRGHLRTMTMPQYQKFQQLMLNLIS
;
A
#
# COMPACT_ATOMS: atom_id res chain seq x y z
N MET A 1 29.87 -25.83 -38.18
CA MET A 1 28.41 -25.59 -38.15
C MET A 1 27.77 -25.36 -36.76
N PRO A 2 28.48 -25.01 -35.65
CA PRO A 2 27.82 -24.52 -34.42
C PRO A 2 27.97 -23.00 -34.18
N ILE A 3 28.80 -22.29 -34.95
CA ILE A 3 29.05 -20.84 -34.74
C ILE A 3 27.90 -20.00 -35.30
N ASP A 4 27.36 -20.36 -36.47
CA ASP A 4 26.26 -19.62 -37.13
C ASP A 4 24.97 -19.71 -36.31
N THR A 5 24.69 -20.85 -35.69
CA THR A 5 23.52 -21.05 -34.81
C THR A 5 23.64 -20.25 -33.51
N VAL A 6 24.84 -20.16 -32.94
CA VAL A 6 25.08 -19.33 -31.75
C VAL A 6 24.98 -17.84 -32.08
N GLN A 7 25.52 -17.39 -33.21
CA GLN A 7 25.38 -16.00 -33.66
C GLN A 7 23.91 -15.63 -33.95
N GLN A 8 23.16 -16.50 -34.62
CA GLN A 8 21.74 -16.32 -34.85
C GLN A 8 20.96 -16.28 -33.53
N ALA A 9 21.25 -17.18 -32.59
CA ALA A 9 20.60 -17.20 -31.28
C ALA A 9 20.87 -15.92 -30.47
N LEU A 10 22.12 -15.42 -30.48
CA LEU A 10 22.50 -14.15 -29.83
C LEU A 10 21.83 -12.95 -30.50
N HIS A 11 21.75 -12.94 -31.84
CA HIS A 11 21.11 -11.87 -32.60
C HIS A 11 19.60 -11.83 -32.34
N ILE A 12 18.92 -12.98 -32.37
CA ILE A 12 17.50 -13.12 -32.04
C ILE A 12 17.25 -12.66 -30.60
N ARG A 13 18.11 -13.03 -29.65
CA ARG A 13 18.01 -12.61 -28.25
C ARG A 13 18.14 -11.11 -28.09
N ARG A 14 19.18 -10.49 -28.67
CA ARG A 14 19.35 -9.02 -28.63
C ARG A 14 18.14 -8.31 -29.22
N LYS A 15 17.62 -8.78 -30.35
CA LYS A 15 16.44 -8.22 -31.00
C LYS A 15 15.20 -8.33 -30.12
N LYS A 16 14.94 -9.49 -29.51
CA LYS A 16 13.80 -9.73 -28.62
C LYS A 16 13.90 -8.91 -27.32
N ASN A 17 15.06 -8.89 -26.66
CA ASN A 17 15.25 -8.08 -25.46
C ASN A 17 15.15 -6.58 -25.75
N ALA A 18 15.71 -6.10 -26.87
CA ALA A 18 15.55 -4.70 -27.30
C ALA A 18 14.08 -4.34 -27.59
N GLN A 19 13.28 -5.31 -28.04
CA GLN A 19 11.84 -5.12 -28.22
C GLN A 19 11.10 -5.07 -26.88
N VAL A 20 11.46 -5.92 -25.92
CA VAL A 20 10.93 -5.82 -24.54
C VAL A 20 11.25 -4.44 -23.94
N PHE A 21 12.47 -3.92 -24.10
CA PHE A 21 12.81 -2.57 -23.66
C PHE A 21 12.01 -1.47 -24.35
N ARG A 22 11.75 -1.59 -25.66
CA ARG A 22 10.86 -0.65 -26.38
C ARG A 22 9.43 -0.73 -25.86
N ASN A 23 8.92 -1.93 -25.56
CA ASN A 23 7.62 -2.13 -24.95
C ASN A 23 7.55 -1.46 -23.56
N ILE A 24 8.57 -1.66 -22.72
CA ILE A 24 8.69 -1.02 -21.40
C ILE A 24 8.71 0.51 -21.52
N ALA A 25 9.48 1.07 -22.47
CA ALA A 25 9.52 2.52 -22.70
C ALA A 25 8.15 3.07 -23.14
N ARG A 26 7.46 2.36 -24.03
CA ARG A 26 6.11 2.75 -24.48
C ARG A 26 5.07 2.64 -23.37
N LEU A 27 5.20 1.66 -22.47
CA LEU A 27 4.36 1.55 -21.28
C LEU A 27 4.55 2.75 -20.35
N TRP A 28 5.79 3.22 -20.17
CA TRP A 28 6.09 4.42 -19.39
C TRP A 28 5.46 5.67 -20.00
N GLU A 29 5.61 5.84 -21.31
CA GLU A 29 5.02 6.95 -22.07
C GLU A 29 3.48 6.92 -22.00
N ALA A 30 2.86 5.74 -22.13
CA ALA A 30 1.43 5.56 -21.98
C ALA A 30 0.96 5.98 -20.58
N GLY A 31 1.66 5.53 -19.52
CA GLY A 31 1.36 5.92 -18.14
C GLY A 31 1.47 7.43 -17.89
N GLN A 32 2.45 8.09 -18.51
CA GLN A 32 2.65 9.54 -18.40
C GLN A 32 1.60 10.37 -19.14
N LYS A 33 1.21 9.93 -20.35
CA LYS A 33 0.26 10.67 -21.20
C LYS A 33 -1.20 10.47 -20.81
N SER A 34 -1.51 9.44 -20.03
CA SER A 34 -2.90 9.11 -19.68
C SER A 34 -3.44 10.06 -18.61
N HIS A 35 -4.60 10.64 -18.90
CA HIS A 35 -5.33 11.55 -18.01
C HIS A 35 -6.50 10.88 -17.29
N SER A 36 -7.02 9.77 -17.82
CA SER A 36 -8.06 8.93 -17.21
C SER A 36 -7.61 7.47 -17.09
N ASP A 37 -8.27 6.72 -16.20
CA ASP A 37 -8.03 5.29 -16.04
C ASP A 37 -8.41 4.49 -17.31
N GLN A 38 -9.47 4.92 -18.00
CA GLN A 38 -9.86 4.37 -19.31
C GLN A 38 -8.85 4.71 -20.40
N ASP A 39 -8.38 5.96 -20.46
CA ASP A 39 -7.33 6.37 -21.41
C ASP A 39 -6.06 5.51 -21.25
N LEU A 40 -5.70 5.17 -20.01
CA LEU A 40 -4.57 4.29 -19.73
C LEU A 40 -4.81 2.87 -20.24
N LEU A 41 -6.02 2.33 -20.01
CA LEU A 41 -6.40 0.99 -20.50
C LEU A 41 -6.52 0.94 -22.04
N ASP A 42 -6.87 2.05 -22.66
CA ASP A 42 -6.98 2.19 -24.11
C ASP A 42 -5.64 2.46 -24.77
N ALA A 43 -4.72 3.18 -24.13
CA ALA A 43 -3.33 3.31 -24.59
C ALA A 43 -2.61 1.93 -24.66
N LEU A 44 -3.06 0.98 -23.85
CA LEU A 44 -2.62 -0.41 -23.87
C LEU A 44 -3.24 -1.25 -25.02
N HIS A 45 -4.15 -0.69 -25.83
CA HIS A 45 -4.86 -1.42 -26.90
C HIS A 45 -5.15 -0.58 -28.17
N PRO A 46 -4.85 -1.05 -29.40
CA PRO A 46 -4.18 -2.30 -29.78
C PRO A 46 -2.66 -2.14 -29.86
N TRP A 47 -1.92 -3.04 -29.20
CA TRP A 47 -0.47 -3.14 -29.37
C TRP A 47 -0.19 -3.83 -30.71
N ARG A 48 0.15 -3.07 -31.76
CA ARG A 48 0.34 -3.63 -33.10
C ARG A 48 1.65 -4.43 -33.27
N GLU A 49 2.53 -4.44 -32.26
CA GLU A 49 3.84 -5.11 -32.27
C GLU A 49 3.85 -6.34 -31.35
N ASP A 50 4.96 -7.11 -31.28
CA ASP A 50 5.04 -8.25 -30.35
C ASP A 50 4.77 -7.80 -28.91
N HIS A 51 3.81 -8.49 -28.29
CA HIS A 51 3.22 -8.11 -26.99
C HIS A 51 4.02 -8.62 -25.79
N ASN A 52 5.14 -9.29 -26.05
CA ASN A 52 5.89 -10.02 -25.05
C ASN A 52 6.65 -9.06 -24.13
N LEU A 53 6.55 -9.29 -22.82
CA LEU A 53 7.25 -8.53 -21.78
C LEU A 53 8.36 -9.37 -21.11
N CYS A 54 8.51 -10.63 -21.47
CA CYS A 54 9.50 -11.52 -20.90
C CYS A 54 10.87 -11.43 -21.58
N PHE A 55 11.90 -11.14 -20.79
CA PHE A 55 13.29 -11.25 -21.23
C PHE A 55 13.67 -12.69 -21.53
N PHE A 56 14.37 -12.90 -22.65
CA PHE A 56 14.80 -14.22 -23.05
C PHE A 56 16.12 -14.59 -22.35
N ASN A 57 16.03 -15.32 -21.23
CA ASN A 57 17.19 -15.69 -20.39
C ASN A 57 17.61 -17.17 -20.48
N ALA A 58 17.07 -17.94 -21.43
CA ALA A 58 17.39 -19.36 -21.58
C ALA A 58 18.90 -19.64 -21.76
N LEU A 59 19.59 -18.80 -22.55
CA LEU A 59 21.03 -18.95 -22.82
C LEU A 59 21.91 -18.67 -21.58
N PRO A 60 21.72 -17.57 -20.82
CA PRO A 60 22.36 -17.40 -19.51
C PRO A 60 22.14 -18.57 -18.55
N TYR A 61 20.93 -19.11 -18.46
CA TYR A 61 20.66 -20.26 -17.60
C TYR A 61 21.40 -21.52 -18.04
N LEU A 62 21.44 -21.81 -19.35
CA LEU A 62 22.23 -22.92 -19.88
C LEU A 62 23.73 -22.74 -19.60
N LEU A 63 24.27 -21.54 -19.80
CA LEU A 63 25.66 -21.23 -19.47
C LEU A 63 25.94 -21.37 -17.97
N GLY A 64 25.00 -20.97 -17.11
CA GLY A 64 25.09 -21.17 -15.67
C GLY A 64 25.09 -22.65 -15.27
N ILE A 65 24.22 -23.47 -15.88
CA ILE A 65 24.21 -24.93 -15.67
C ILE A 65 25.53 -25.54 -16.13
N ILE A 66 26.02 -25.16 -17.31
CA ILE A 66 27.31 -25.63 -17.84
C ILE A 66 28.46 -25.23 -16.91
N SER A 67 28.44 -24.00 -16.38
CA SER A 67 29.42 -23.54 -15.39
C SER A 67 29.44 -24.43 -14.15
N ILE A 68 28.26 -24.70 -13.57
CA ILE A 68 28.13 -25.55 -12.37
C ILE A 68 28.58 -26.98 -12.67
N SER A 69 28.13 -27.56 -13.79
CA SER A 69 28.55 -28.90 -14.19
C SER A 69 30.06 -28.98 -14.38
N THR A 70 30.68 -28.00 -15.04
CA THR A 70 32.14 -27.96 -15.25
C THR A 70 32.90 -27.91 -13.94
N LEU A 71 32.38 -27.18 -12.94
CA LEU A 71 32.96 -27.07 -11.60
C LEU A 71 32.84 -28.39 -10.83
N VAL A 72 31.68 -29.05 -10.89
CA VAL A 72 31.46 -30.37 -10.26
C VAL A 72 32.36 -31.42 -10.89
N PHE A 73 32.44 -31.50 -12.22
CA PHE A 73 33.32 -32.45 -12.90
C PHE A 73 34.80 -32.19 -12.58
N GLY A 74 35.24 -30.93 -12.52
CA GLY A 74 36.61 -30.58 -12.16
C GLY A 74 36.98 -30.90 -10.70
N TYR A 75 35.99 -30.91 -9.80
CA TYR A 75 36.20 -31.29 -8.40
C TYR A 75 36.43 -32.80 -8.22
N PHE A 76 35.75 -33.64 -9.01
CA PHE A 76 35.90 -35.11 -8.93
C PHE A 76 37.16 -35.65 -9.66
N LEU A 77 37.80 -34.87 -10.54
CA LEU A 77 39.01 -35.24 -11.28
C LEU A 77 40.26 -34.51 -10.71
N HIS A 78 41.07 -35.19 -9.88
CA HIS A 78 42.29 -34.67 -9.20
C HIS A 78 43.57 -34.74 -10.08
N PRO A 79 44.76 -34.13 -9.77
CA PRO A 79 45.10 -33.32 -8.59
C PRO A 79 45.35 -31.80 -8.73
N HIS A 80 46.00 -31.22 -9.76
CA HIS A 80 46.33 -29.77 -9.69
C HIS A 80 46.21 -28.97 -10.99
N ILE A 81 46.47 -29.54 -12.17
CA ILE A 81 46.47 -28.76 -13.42
C ILE A 81 45.06 -28.71 -14.04
N GLN A 82 44.30 -29.80 -13.98
CA GLN A 82 42.94 -29.87 -14.54
C GLN A 82 41.91 -29.07 -13.73
N TYR A 83 42.13 -28.92 -12.42
CA TYR A 83 41.27 -28.11 -11.56
C TYR A 83 41.34 -26.63 -11.92
N ILE A 84 42.54 -26.08 -12.19
CA ILE A 84 42.71 -24.68 -12.59
C ILE A 84 41.98 -24.40 -13.92
N TRP A 85 42.08 -25.31 -14.89
CA TRP A 85 41.38 -25.17 -16.18
C TRP A 85 39.86 -25.32 -16.06
N SER A 86 39.38 -26.22 -15.21
CA SER A 86 37.94 -26.34 -14.90
C SER A 86 37.43 -25.08 -14.20
N LEU A 87 38.16 -24.56 -13.22
CA LEU A 87 37.80 -23.34 -12.49
C LEU A 87 37.81 -22.12 -13.42
N LEU A 88 38.81 -22.01 -14.31
CA LEU A 88 38.84 -20.96 -15.33
C LEU A 88 37.67 -21.07 -16.31
N GLY A 89 37.33 -22.28 -16.76
CA GLY A 89 36.20 -22.53 -17.66
C GLY A 89 34.85 -22.26 -17.02
N ALA A 90 34.67 -22.67 -15.75
CA ALA A 90 33.49 -22.35 -14.95
C ALA A 90 33.40 -20.84 -14.71
N PHE A 91 34.50 -20.18 -14.35
CA PHE A 91 34.52 -18.73 -14.16
C PHE A 91 34.17 -17.98 -15.45
N LEU A 92 34.74 -18.37 -16.59
CA LEU A 92 34.47 -17.72 -17.88
C LEU A 92 33.02 -17.90 -18.32
N SER A 93 32.48 -19.12 -18.20
CA SER A 93 31.09 -19.42 -18.55
C SER A 93 30.09 -18.79 -17.59
N GLY A 94 30.38 -18.77 -16.29
CA GLY A 94 29.60 -18.08 -15.26
C GLY A 94 29.65 -16.55 -15.42
N PHE A 95 30.82 -15.98 -15.72
CA PHE A 95 30.96 -14.54 -16.01
C PHE A 95 30.21 -14.16 -17.29
N LEU A 96 30.29 -14.98 -18.33
CA LEU A 96 29.52 -14.79 -19.55
C LEU A 96 28.01 -14.91 -19.30
N ALA A 97 27.58 -15.88 -18.49
CA ALA A 97 26.19 -16.02 -18.06
C ALA A 97 25.71 -14.77 -17.31
N TYR A 98 26.53 -14.23 -16.41
CA TYR A 98 26.24 -13.01 -15.65
C TYR A 98 26.12 -11.79 -16.57
N LEU A 99 27.10 -11.54 -17.45
CA LEU A 99 27.05 -10.43 -18.41
C LEU A 99 25.86 -10.52 -19.36
N LEU A 100 25.44 -11.74 -19.69
CA LEU A 100 24.31 -11.97 -20.56
C LEU A 100 22.99 -11.92 -19.79
N TYR A 101 22.95 -12.09 -18.48
CA TYR A 101 21.70 -12.16 -17.72
C TYR A 101 20.99 -10.80 -17.69
N GLU A 102 19.73 -10.77 -18.13
CA GLU A 102 18.91 -9.56 -18.07
C GLU A 102 17.94 -9.65 -16.87
N PRO A 103 18.00 -8.71 -15.90
CA PRO A 103 17.13 -8.75 -14.74
C PRO A 103 15.68 -8.42 -15.10
N ARG A 104 14.71 -8.97 -14.35
CA ARG A 104 13.29 -8.63 -14.48
C ARG A 104 12.91 -7.28 -13.85
N GLU A 105 13.81 -6.67 -13.08
CA GLU A 105 13.58 -5.40 -12.38
C GLU A 105 12.92 -4.27 -13.21
N PRO A 106 13.37 -3.94 -14.44
CA PRO A 106 12.76 -2.85 -15.20
C PRO A 106 11.29 -3.12 -15.54
N LEU A 107 10.92 -4.39 -15.77
CA LEU A 107 9.54 -4.76 -16.00
C LEU A 107 8.70 -4.57 -14.73
N THR A 108 9.18 -5.07 -13.59
CA THR A 108 8.50 -4.93 -12.30
C THR A 108 8.28 -3.46 -11.94
N ARG A 109 9.29 -2.61 -12.11
CA ARG A 109 9.17 -1.17 -11.83
C ARG A 109 8.12 -0.48 -12.70
N VAL A 110 8.01 -0.84 -13.97
CA VAL A 110 6.98 -0.26 -14.84
C VAL A 110 5.59 -0.77 -14.50
N ILE A 111 5.46 -2.05 -14.12
CA ILE A 111 4.19 -2.61 -13.63
C ILE A 111 3.77 -1.88 -12.35
N ASP A 112 4.65 -1.78 -11.34
CA ASP A 112 4.37 -1.10 -10.07
C ASP A 112 4.00 0.38 -10.31
N TYR A 113 4.71 1.05 -11.22
CA TYR A 113 4.38 2.43 -11.62
C TYR A 113 2.99 2.53 -12.24
N LEU A 114 2.62 1.61 -13.14
CA LEU A 114 1.30 1.59 -13.77
C LEU A 114 0.19 1.24 -12.78
N GLU A 115 0.43 0.33 -11.83
CA GLU A 115 -0.48 0.03 -10.72
C GLU A 115 -0.71 1.27 -9.84
N GLN A 116 0.36 1.99 -9.47
CA GLN A 116 0.27 3.22 -8.70
C GLN A 116 -0.47 4.31 -9.49
N ARG A 117 -0.15 4.49 -10.79
CA ARG A 117 -0.79 5.47 -11.67
C ARG A 117 -2.28 5.15 -11.84
N MET A 118 -2.64 3.89 -12.04
CA MET A 118 -4.03 3.44 -12.11
C MET A 118 -4.79 3.74 -10.82
N THR A 119 -4.15 3.55 -9.66
CA THR A 119 -4.73 3.90 -8.36
C THR A 119 -5.01 5.40 -8.23
N VAL A 120 -4.04 6.24 -8.63
CA VAL A 120 -4.20 7.70 -8.64
C VAL A 120 -5.34 8.11 -9.58
N LEU A 121 -5.38 7.58 -10.80
CA LEU A 121 -6.37 7.96 -11.81
C LEU A 121 -7.79 7.50 -11.47
N ARG A 122 -7.94 6.29 -10.90
CA ARG A 122 -9.26 5.70 -10.59
C ARG A 122 -9.87 6.23 -9.31
N TYR A 123 -9.04 6.54 -8.31
CA TYR A 123 -9.49 6.89 -6.95
C TYR A 123 -9.09 8.28 -6.49
N ASP A 124 -8.39 9.05 -7.34
CA ASP A 124 -7.86 10.38 -7.00
C ASP A 124 -6.99 10.34 -5.73
N LEU A 125 -6.24 9.24 -5.54
CA LEU A 125 -5.41 9.01 -4.36
C LEU A 125 -3.97 9.47 -4.62
N HIS A 126 -3.63 10.64 -4.11
CA HIS A 126 -2.31 11.22 -4.23
C HIS A 126 -1.42 10.84 -3.03
N PHE A 127 -0.61 9.79 -3.20
CA PHE A 127 0.29 9.30 -2.16
C PHE A 127 1.38 10.31 -1.80
N GLN A 128 1.68 10.42 -0.50
CA GLN A 128 2.68 11.32 0.08
C GLN A 128 2.46 12.81 -0.25
N GLN A 129 1.23 13.18 -0.60
CA GLN A 129 0.83 14.57 -0.82
C GLN A 129 -0.14 15.02 0.25
N LEU A 130 -0.08 16.31 0.58
CA LEU A 130 -1.01 16.95 1.49
C LEU A 130 -2.24 17.46 0.71
N PRO A 131 -3.43 17.46 1.33
CA PRO A 131 -4.62 18.07 0.75
C PRO A 131 -4.39 19.55 0.42
N ALA A 132 -4.96 20.03 -0.69
CA ALA A 132 -4.80 21.41 -1.16
C ALA A 132 -5.35 22.46 -0.17
N TYR A 133 -6.24 22.05 0.73
CA TYR A 133 -6.75 22.88 1.83
C TYR A 133 -5.66 23.28 2.83
N LEU A 134 -4.63 22.45 3.00
CA LEU A 134 -3.52 22.76 3.89
C LEU A 134 -2.50 23.65 3.16
N PRO A 135 -1.88 24.63 3.85
CA PRO A 135 -0.96 25.56 3.22
C PRO A 135 0.21 24.82 2.56
N ILE A 136 0.38 25.04 1.25
CA ILE A 136 1.34 24.34 0.36
C ILE A 136 2.79 24.46 0.86
N GLN A 137 3.09 25.49 1.65
CA GLN A 137 4.42 25.74 2.23
C GLN A 137 4.69 24.98 3.54
N ALA A 138 3.70 24.28 4.09
CA ALA A 138 3.88 23.55 5.32
C ALA A 138 4.69 22.26 5.08
N GLN A 139 5.72 22.05 5.89
CA GLN A 139 6.48 20.81 5.88
C GLN A 139 5.55 19.63 6.23
N PRO A 140 5.44 18.57 5.40
CA PRO A 140 4.52 17.45 5.63
C PRO A 140 4.70 16.78 7.00
N LEU A 141 5.94 16.67 7.46
CA LEU A 141 6.27 16.13 8.78
C LEU A 141 5.63 16.95 9.92
N LEU A 142 5.67 18.28 9.81
CA LEU A 142 5.11 19.18 10.82
C LEU A 142 3.58 19.09 10.84
N VAL A 143 2.95 19.06 9.67
CA VAL A 143 1.49 18.91 9.55
C VAL A 143 1.05 17.59 10.16
N MET A 144 1.74 16.49 9.84
CA MET A 144 1.42 15.17 10.37
C MET A 144 1.62 15.10 11.89
N SER A 145 2.70 15.72 12.40
CA SER A 145 2.93 15.85 13.85
C SER A 145 1.81 16.64 14.53
N LYS A 146 1.36 17.75 13.93
CA LYS A 146 0.26 18.55 14.46
C LYS A 146 -1.05 17.75 14.47
N LEU A 147 -1.40 17.07 13.37
CA LEU A 147 -2.58 16.19 13.30
C LEU A 147 -2.55 15.11 14.38
N LYS A 148 -1.38 14.47 14.56
CA LYS A 148 -1.14 13.51 15.64
C LYS A 148 -1.38 14.11 17.03
N GLN A 149 -0.99 15.36 17.27
CA GLN A 149 -1.19 16.04 18.55
C GLN A 149 -2.66 16.40 18.82
N HIS A 150 -3.45 16.72 17.80
CA HIS A 150 -4.88 17.03 17.96
C HIS A 150 -5.71 15.82 18.41
N PHE A 151 -5.26 14.60 18.09
CA PHE A 151 -6.03 13.39 18.40
C PHE A 151 -5.28 12.51 19.39
N PRO A 152 -5.84 12.23 20.58
CA PRO A 152 -5.19 11.40 21.60
C PRO A 152 -5.03 9.93 21.16
N LEU A 153 -5.64 9.53 20.05
CA LEU A 153 -5.60 8.18 19.48
C LEU A 153 -4.21 7.70 19.06
N PHE A 154 -3.27 8.63 18.81
CA PHE A 154 -2.03 8.35 18.09
C PHE A 154 -0.81 8.05 18.98
N ASN A 155 -1.01 7.73 20.25
CA ASN A 155 0.06 7.33 21.17
C ASN A 155 -0.25 5.96 21.80
N ARG A 156 -0.57 4.96 20.97
CA ARG A 156 -0.90 3.59 21.42
C ARG A 156 0.33 2.75 21.72
N GLY A 157 1.42 2.98 20.99
CA GLY A 157 2.71 2.32 21.10
C GLY A 157 3.47 2.75 22.35
N SER A 158 4.11 1.80 23.03
CA SER A 158 5.07 2.12 24.09
C SER A 158 6.36 2.70 23.52
N GLU A 159 6.84 2.16 22.40
CA GLU A 159 8.13 2.51 21.81
C GLU A 159 8.02 3.48 20.63
N SER A 160 7.18 3.14 19.66
CA SER A 160 7.07 3.92 18.43
C SER A 160 5.64 4.11 18.00
N ASN A 161 5.39 5.27 17.41
CA ASN A 161 4.06 5.74 17.01
C ASN A 161 4.22 6.63 15.77
N GLN A 162 4.10 6.04 14.58
CA GLN A 162 4.45 6.70 13.32
C GLN A 162 3.34 6.56 12.29
N ILE A 163 3.08 7.62 11.54
CA ILE A 163 2.26 7.55 10.33
C ILE A 163 3.22 7.26 9.17
N THR A 164 3.17 6.03 8.65
CA THR A 164 4.15 5.51 7.70
C THR A 164 3.81 5.87 6.26
N GLN A 165 2.52 5.79 5.92
CA GLN A 165 2.00 6.09 4.59
C GLN A 165 0.78 7.01 4.71
N TYR A 166 0.64 7.95 3.78
CA TYR A 166 -0.53 8.80 3.68
C TYR A 166 -0.85 9.13 2.22
N ALA A 167 -2.12 9.42 1.93
CA ALA A 167 -2.59 9.82 0.62
C ALA A 167 -3.71 10.86 0.74
N SER A 168 -3.63 11.95 -0.04
CA SER A 168 -4.69 12.95 -0.11
C SER A 168 -5.66 12.64 -1.24
N THR A 169 -6.93 12.96 -1.03
CA THR A 169 -8.00 12.81 -2.03
C THR A 169 -9.12 13.80 -1.74
N THR A 170 -10.02 13.95 -2.70
CA THR A 170 -11.22 14.77 -2.57
C THR A 170 -12.45 13.91 -2.73
N TRP A 171 -13.40 14.07 -1.80
CA TRP A 171 -14.69 13.40 -1.88
C TRP A 171 -15.78 14.42 -2.12
N ASN A 172 -16.72 14.11 -3.00
CA ASN A 172 -17.86 14.97 -3.26
C ASN A 172 -19.13 14.27 -2.76
N ASP A 173 -19.85 14.96 -1.88
CA ASP A 173 -21.12 14.49 -1.32
C ASP A 173 -22.34 15.00 -2.14
N GLY A 174 -22.09 15.67 -3.26
CA GLY A 174 -23.10 16.30 -4.12
C GLY A 174 -23.19 17.80 -3.89
N ASP A 175 -23.24 18.21 -2.63
CA ASP A 175 -23.33 19.63 -2.23
C ASP A 175 -21.96 20.23 -1.87
N THR A 176 -21.11 19.46 -1.18
CA THR A 176 -19.81 19.91 -0.69
C THR A 176 -18.67 18.98 -1.09
N THR A 177 -17.53 19.57 -1.44
CA THR A 177 -16.28 18.84 -1.67
C THR A 177 -15.47 18.79 -0.39
N HIS A 178 -15.33 17.61 0.19
CA HIS A 178 -14.54 17.34 1.37
C HIS A 178 -13.11 16.98 0.99
N GLN A 179 -12.17 17.58 1.70
CA GLN A 179 -10.74 17.26 1.58
C GLN A 179 -10.42 16.13 2.55
N VAL A 180 -9.76 15.08 2.08
CA VAL A 180 -9.51 13.87 2.86
C VAL A 180 -8.05 13.48 2.78
N LEU A 181 -7.51 13.05 3.93
CA LEU A 181 -6.16 12.50 4.06
C LEU A 181 -6.26 11.11 4.68
N LEU A 182 -6.06 10.09 3.86
CA LEU A 182 -5.92 8.71 4.30
C LEU A 182 -4.54 8.48 4.89
N PHE A 183 -4.43 7.61 5.88
CA PHE A 183 -3.15 7.28 6.49
C PHE A 183 -3.07 5.83 6.96
N GLN A 184 -1.83 5.35 7.07
CA GLN A 184 -1.45 4.14 7.79
C GLN A 184 -0.65 4.57 9.02
N TYR A 185 -1.08 4.11 10.18
CA TYR A 185 -0.46 4.34 11.47
C TYR A 185 0.13 3.03 11.99
N HIS A 186 1.45 3.03 12.16
CA HIS A 186 2.21 1.92 12.72
C HIS A 186 2.60 2.24 14.16
N TYR A 187 2.38 1.29 15.06
CA TYR A 187 2.86 1.39 16.43
C TYR A 187 3.48 0.09 16.93
N VAL A 188 4.46 0.25 17.82
CA VAL A 188 5.20 -0.87 18.41
C VAL A 188 4.99 -0.86 19.91
N ASN A 189 4.60 -2.02 20.42
CA ASN A 189 4.50 -2.30 21.84
C ASN A 189 5.56 -3.30 22.26
N GLU A 190 6.27 -3.01 23.34
CA GLU A 190 7.13 -3.96 24.00
C GLU A 190 6.37 -4.68 25.11
N MET A 191 6.45 -6.01 25.13
CA MET A 191 5.95 -6.82 26.24
C MET A 191 7.12 -7.58 26.89
N PRO A 192 7.36 -7.40 28.20
CA PRO A 192 8.36 -8.19 28.90
C PRO A 192 7.84 -9.63 29.03
N ILE A 193 8.57 -10.58 28.45
CA ILE A 193 8.31 -12.00 28.69
C ILE A 193 9.08 -12.38 29.95
N LEU A 194 8.35 -12.72 31.02
CA LEU A 194 8.94 -13.34 32.19
C LEU A 194 9.34 -14.77 31.79
N GLN A 195 10.65 -15.04 31.71
CA GLN A 195 11.16 -16.39 31.56
C GLN A 195 11.26 -17.06 32.94
N ASP A 196 10.84 -18.31 33.00
CA ASP A 196 10.86 -19.11 34.21
C ASP A 196 12.32 -19.42 34.63
N GLN A 197 12.58 -19.17 35.92
CA GLN A 197 13.74 -19.53 36.75
C GLN A 197 15.11 -19.75 36.08
N GLY A 198 15.99 -18.74 36.19
CA GLY A 198 17.45 -18.96 36.25
C GLY A 198 18.35 -18.09 35.38
N ASN A 199 17.82 -17.18 34.57
CA ASN A 199 18.65 -16.33 33.70
C ASN A 199 18.16 -14.87 33.69
N ASP A 200 19.03 -13.94 34.08
CA ASP A 200 18.75 -12.49 34.25
C ASP A 200 18.50 -11.71 32.94
N LYS A 201 18.20 -12.40 31.84
CA LYS A 201 17.97 -11.77 30.53
C LYS A 201 16.47 -11.62 30.29
N LYS A 202 15.95 -10.41 30.51
CA LYS A 202 14.61 -10.02 30.06
C LYS A 202 14.57 -10.07 28.53
N ILE A 203 13.88 -11.07 27.97
CA ILE A 203 13.58 -11.10 26.54
C ILE A 203 12.37 -10.19 26.35
N VAL A 204 12.60 -9.04 25.72
CA VAL A 204 11.54 -8.12 25.32
C VAL A 204 11.03 -8.57 23.95
N LYS A 205 9.72 -8.74 23.82
CA LYS A 205 9.09 -9.02 22.52
C LYS A 205 8.42 -7.75 22.01
N GLU A 206 8.86 -7.29 20.85
CA GLU A 206 8.21 -6.22 20.10
C GLU A 206 7.00 -6.77 19.34
N ILE A 207 5.86 -6.10 19.49
CA ILE A 207 4.62 -6.38 18.78
C ILE A 207 4.32 -5.18 17.89
N HIS A 208 4.43 -5.41 16.59
CA HIS A 208 4.13 -4.45 15.55
C HIS A 208 2.65 -4.52 15.20
N LYS A 209 1.98 -3.37 15.16
CA LYS A 209 0.58 -3.26 14.75
C LYS A 209 0.39 -2.10 13.78
N ASP A 210 -0.36 -2.37 12.72
CA ASP A 210 -0.78 -1.39 11.72
C ASP A 210 -2.28 -1.10 11.85
N LEU A 211 -2.62 0.18 11.80
CA LEU A 211 -3.98 0.70 11.73
C LEU A 211 -4.08 1.63 10.53
N TRP A 212 -5.30 1.82 10.03
CA TRP A 212 -5.56 2.71 8.90
C TRP A 212 -6.72 3.64 9.22
N GLY A 213 -6.74 4.78 8.57
CA GLY A 213 -7.72 5.79 8.89
C GLY A 213 -7.77 6.93 7.90
N ALA A 214 -8.62 7.89 8.21
CA ALA A 214 -8.81 9.09 7.41
C ALA A 214 -9.00 10.31 8.31
N PHE A 215 -8.36 11.41 7.93
CA PHE A 215 -8.72 12.75 8.37
C PHE A 215 -9.60 13.39 7.30
N ILE A 216 -10.76 13.87 7.71
CA ILE A 216 -11.70 14.59 6.84
C ILE A 216 -11.77 16.01 7.36
N PHE A 217 -11.38 16.95 6.51
CA PHE A 217 -11.34 18.38 6.84
C PHE A 217 -12.68 19.05 6.53
N GLN A 218 -12.86 20.25 7.05
CA GLN A 218 -14.07 21.08 6.86
C GLN A 218 -15.33 20.46 7.49
N MET A 219 -15.15 19.67 8.55
CA MET A 219 -16.24 19.06 9.31
C MET A 219 -16.68 19.97 10.47
N PRO A 220 -17.92 19.88 10.97
CA PRO A 220 -18.32 20.65 12.14
C PRO A 220 -17.57 20.15 13.39
N ALA A 221 -17.17 21.08 14.24
CA ALA A 221 -16.48 20.79 15.50
C ALA A 221 -17.48 20.32 16.57
N LEU A 222 -17.95 19.07 16.45
CA LEU A 222 -18.99 18.52 17.33
C LEU A 222 -18.46 18.11 18.70
N GLY A 223 -17.18 17.75 18.81
CA GLY A 223 -16.60 17.26 20.05
C GLY A 223 -17.17 15.91 20.51
N ILE A 224 -17.43 15.01 19.55
CA ILE A 224 -17.97 13.66 19.78
C ILE A 224 -16.88 12.63 19.46
N ALA A 225 -16.74 11.63 20.31
CA ALA A 225 -15.92 10.44 20.04
C ALA A 225 -16.80 9.19 20.10
N VAL A 226 -16.62 8.27 19.17
CA VAL A 226 -17.40 7.04 19.05
C VAL A 226 -16.44 5.87 18.88
N SER A 227 -16.66 4.78 19.61
CA SER A 227 -15.83 3.58 19.53
C SER A 227 -16.69 2.33 19.67
N ASN A 228 -16.38 1.30 18.88
CA ASN A 228 -16.90 -0.05 19.06
C ASN A 228 -15.87 -1.02 19.69
N GLN A 229 -14.67 -0.51 20.02
CA GLN A 229 -13.60 -1.32 20.62
C GLN A 229 -13.37 -0.99 22.09
N ARG A 230 -13.73 0.22 22.51
CA ARG A 230 -13.38 0.77 23.83
C ARG A 230 -14.63 1.12 24.62
N SER A 231 -14.62 0.75 25.90
CA SER A 231 -15.64 1.13 26.87
C SER A 231 -15.37 2.47 27.55
N ARG A 232 -14.17 3.04 27.37
CA ARG A 232 -13.77 4.36 27.89
C ARG A 232 -12.90 5.08 26.88
N PHE A 233 -13.04 6.40 26.84
CA PHE A 233 -12.26 7.26 25.95
C PHE A 233 -11.32 8.20 26.74
N PHE A 234 -10.35 8.77 26.03
CA PHE A 234 -9.38 9.70 26.59
C PHE A 234 -9.98 11.09 26.76
N GLU A 235 -9.42 11.89 27.67
CA GLU A 235 -9.70 13.33 27.76
C GLU A 235 -9.48 14.00 26.39
N PRO A 236 -10.34 14.94 25.96
CA PRO A 236 -11.44 15.56 26.72
C PRO A 236 -12.80 14.83 26.63
N TYR A 237 -12.87 13.62 26.06
CA TYR A 237 -14.12 12.90 25.80
C TYR A 237 -14.46 11.91 26.93
N SER A 238 -14.62 12.41 28.16
CA SER A 238 -14.87 11.57 29.34
C SER A 238 -16.35 11.31 29.63
N SER A 239 -17.26 12.12 29.09
CA SER A 239 -18.71 11.98 29.32
C SER A 239 -19.32 10.98 28.36
N ALA A 240 -19.83 9.86 28.87
CA ALA A 240 -20.55 8.88 28.07
C ALA A 240 -21.99 9.33 27.78
N TRP A 241 -22.48 9.02 26.58
CA TRP A 241 -23.86 9.20 26.14
C TRP A 241 -24.49 7.86 25.82
N GLN A 242 -25.75 7.69 26.19
CA GLN A 242 -26.54 6.51 25.86
C GLN A 242 -27.73 6.95 25.00
N SER A 243 -27.91 6.25 23.87
CA SER A 243 -29.09 6.38 23.04
C SER A 243 -30.31 5.77 23.74
N SER A 244 -31.52 6.11 23.29
CA SER A 244 -32.74 5.40 23.68
C SER A 244 -32.78 3.96 23.15
N ASP A 245 -32.02 3.67 22.08
CA ASP A 245 -31.91 2.33 21.51
C ASP A 245 -30.85 1.50 22.23
N ILE A 246 -31.29 0.42 22.88
CA ILE A 246 -30.44 -0.47 23.68
C ILE A 246 -29.47 -1.25 22.79
N LEU A 247 -29.87 -1.65 21.58
CA LEU A 247 -29.00 -2.42 20.69
C LEU A 247 -27.77 -1.60 20.28
N ILE A 248 -27.99 -0.31 19.98
CA ILE A 248 -26.90 0.60 19.64
C ILE A 248 -25.93 0.78 20.81
N ASN A 249 -26.44 0.90 22.03
CA ASN A 249 -25.60 1.05 23.23
C ASN A 249 -24.79 -0.21 23.59
N GLN A 250 -25.17 -1.39 23.07
CA GLN A 250 -24.41 -2.62 23.27
C GLN A 250 -23.21 -2.70 22.32
N GLU A 251 -23.34 -2.14 21.11
CA GLU A 251 -22.31 -2.22 20.07
C GLU A 251 -21.43 -0.97 20.02
N LEU A 252 -21.99 0.20 20.36
CA LEU A 252 -21.32 1.50 20.27
C LEU A 252 -21.27 2.22 21.60
N ASN A 253 -20.09 2.75 21.89
CA ASN A 253 -19.89 3.68 22.99
C ASN A 253 -19.68 5.09 22.42
N ILE A 254 -20.58 6.00 22.76
CA ILE A 254 -20.54 7.41 22.36
C ILE A 254 -20.07 8.24 23.55
N PHE A 255 -19.10 9.11 23.30
CA PHE A 255 -18.48 9.98 24.29
C PHE A 255 -18.44 11.43 23.79
N GLY A 256 -18.40 12.36 24.73
CA GLY A 256 -18.20 13.78 24.46
C GLY A 256 -17.64 14.50 25.68
N ARG A 257 -17.56 15.81 25.58
CA ARG A 257 -17.06 16.67 26.66
C ARG A 257 -18.11 16.91 27.74
N ASP A 258 -19.33 17.20 27.31
CA ASP A 258 -20.46 17.55 28.17
C ASP A 258 -21.73 16.85 27.69
N GLN A 259 -22.51 16.31 28.63
CA GLN A 259 -23.76 15.62 28.33
C GLN A 259 -24.79 16.55 27.70
N HIS A 260 -24.85 17.82 28.07
CA HIS A 260 -25.79 18.77 27.46
C HIS A 260 -25.45 19.05 25.99
N GLN A 261 -24.15 19.19 25.67
CA GLN A 261 -23.71 19.35 24.29
C GLN A 261 -23.95 18.07 23.48
N LEU A 262 -23.68 16.90 24.06
CA LEU A 262 -23.96 15.61 23.41
C LEU A 262 -25.44 15.46 23.08
N ALA A 263 -26.35 15.76 24.02
CA ALA A 263 -27.79 15.68 23.78
C ALA A 263 -28.26 16.55 22.61
N LYS A 264 -27.59 17.68 22.37
CA LYS A 264 -27.89 18.57 21.26
C LYS A 264 -27.34 18.08 19.92
N GLN A 265 -26.15 17.49 19.92
CA GLN A 265 -25.43 17.11 18.71
C GLN A 265 -25.73 15.68 18.25
N VAL A 266 -25.98 14.76 19.19
CA VAL A 266 -26.28 13.34 18.92
C VAL A 266 -27.78 13.18 18.62
N SER A 267 -28.15 13.45 17.37
CA SER A 267 -29.50 13.22 16.88
C SER A 267 -29.76 11.71 16.64
N PRO A 268 -31.02 11.23 16.68
CA PRO A 268 -31.34 9.86 16.33
C PRO A 268 -30.83 9.45 14.94
N SER A 269 -30.88 10.36 13.97
CA SER A 269 -30.33 10.15 12.62
C SER A 269 -28.81 9.98 12.62
N LEU A 270 -28.07 10.76 13.40
CA LEU A 270 -26.61 10.61 13.51
C LEU A 270 -26.26 9.27 14.16
N THR A 271 -26.99 8.90 15.21
CA THR A 271 -26.79 7.63 15.92
C THR A 271 -27.00 6.42 15.00
N LEU A 272 -28.03 6.46 14.13
CA LEU A 272 -28.26 5.40 13.14
C LEU A 272 -27.14 5.36 12.09
N LYS A 273 -26.74 6.51 11.53
CA LYS A 273 -25.63 6.58 10.57
C LYS A 273 -24.32 6.05 11.16
N LEU A 274 -24.04 6.36 12.43
CA LEU A 274 -22.90 5.82 13.16
C LEU A 274 -23.00 4.30 13.30
N HIS A 275 -24.17 3.78 13.69
CA HIS A 275 -24.40 2.35 13.78
C HIS A 275 -24.15 1.62 12.46
N ASP A 276 -24.74 2.10 11.36
CA ASP A 276 -24.55 1.52 10.02
C ASP A 276 -23.08 1.51 9.56
N PHE A 277 -22.33 2.57 9.91
CA PHE A 277 -20.90 2.67 9.64
C PHE A 277 -20.11 1.61 10.43
N PHE A 278 -20.34 1.50 11.74
CA PHE A 278 -19.60 0.60 12.63
C PHE A 278 -20.02 -0.88 12.53
N GLN A 279 -21.14 -1.20 11.89
CA GLN A 279 -21.44 -2.59 11.51
C GLN A 279 -20.38 -3.19 10.57
N HIS A 280 -19.67 -2.34 9.83
CA HIS A 280 -18.72 -2.74 8.81
C HIS A 280 -17.26 -2.45 9.17
N PHE A 281 -17.04 -1.55 10.12
CA PHE A 281 -15.74 -1.00 10.47
C PHE A 281 -15.51 -1.09 11.97
N ASN A 282 -14.30 -1.47 12.35
CA ASN A 282 -13.91 -1.57 13.76
C ASN A 282 -12.84 -0.54 14.06
N GLY A 283 -13.07 0.28 15.08
CA GLY A 283 -12.13 1.34 15.41
C GLY A 283 -12.74 2.47 16.24
N ASP A 284 -12.12 3.63 16.10
CA ASP A 284 -12.44 4.86 16.81
C ASP A 284 -12.70 5.99 15.80
N LEU A 285 -13.78 6.75 16.00
CA LEU A 285 -14.15 7.92 15.21
C LEU A 285 -14.23 9.14 16.13
N ILE A 286 -13.59 10.25 15.78
CA ILE A 286 -13.57 11.48 16.59
C ILE A 286 -13.88 12.69 15.72
N TYR A 287 -14.97 13.39 16.04
CA TYR A 287 -15.17 14.78 15.68
C TYR A 287 -14.40 15.67 16.66
N HIS A 288 -13.41 16.42 16.18
CA HIS A 288 -12.63 17.29 17.04
C HIS A 288 -13.52 18.37 17.67
N HIS A 289 -13.21 18.79 18.89
CA HIS A 289 -14.06 19.70 19.66
C HIS A 289 -13.86 21.20 19.32
N GLN A 290 -12.77 21.54 18.63
CA GLN A 290 -12.39 22.92 18.28
C GLN A 290 -12.00 23.08 16.81
N GLU A 291 -11.54 21.99 16.19
CA GLU A 291 -10.96 22.02 14.85
C GLU A 291 -12.00 21.42 13.93
N GLN A 292 -12.05 21.88 12.68
CA GLN A 292 -13.00 21.39 11.69
C GLN A 292 -12.52 20.09 11.05
N ILE A 293 -12.24 19.08 11.87
CA ILE A 293 -11.61 17.83 11.45
C ILE A 293 -12.33 16.66 12.12
N LEU A 294 -12.67 15.67 11.29
CA LEU A 294 -13.11 14.34 11.70
C LEU A 294 -11.96 13.35 11.47
N CYS A 295 -11.70 12.48 12.44
CA CYS A 295 -10.68 11.44 12.35
C CYS A 295 -11.29 10.07 12.59
N TYR A 296 -11.08 9.15 11.66
CA TYR A 296 -11.35 7.73 11.85
C TYR A 296 -10.02 6.95 11.92
N VAL A 297 -9.91 6.00 12.84
CA VAL A 297 -8.78 5.06 12.95
C VAL A 297 -9.33 3.66 13.22
N GLY A 298 -9.00 2.68 12.38
CA GLY A 298 -9.43 1.30 12.51
C GLY A 298 -8.43 0.27 12.00
N GLU A 299 -8.85 -0.99 11.97
CA GLU A 299 -8.00 -2.14 11.63
C GLU A 299 -8.04 -2.52 10.15
N GLN A 300 -9.02 -2.00 9.39
CA GLN A 300 -9.21 -2.35 7.99
C GLN A 300 -8.19 -1.63 7.09
N ASN A 301 -7.43 -2.38 6.29
CA ASN A 301 -6.46 -1.80 5.38
C ASN A 301 -7.12 -1.07 4.21
N LEU A 302 -7.16 0.26 4.29
CA LEU A 302 -7.71 1.13 3.26
C LEU A 302 -6.85 1.19 1.99
N PHE A 303 -5.56 0.85 2.08
CA PHE A 303 -4.65 0.82 0.92
C PHE A 303 -4.58 -0.55 0.24
N GLN A 304 -5.36 -1.53 0.71
CA GLN A 304 -5.32 -2.88 0.16
C GLN A 304 -5.92 -2.92 -1.25
N THR A 305 -5.09 -3.30 -2.21
CA THR A 305 -5.50 -3.59 -3.59
C THR A 305 -5.90 -5.05 -3.73
N ALA A 306 -7.12 -5.30 -4.21
CA ALA A 306 -7.56 -6.61 -4.64
C ALA A 306 -7.26 -6.77 -6.13
N SER A 307 -6.27 -7.61 -6.45
CA SER A 307 -6.00 -8.02 -7.83
C SER A 307 -5.39 -9.41 -7.86
N LYS A 308 -5.69 -10.19 -8.91
CA LYS A 308 -4.94 -11.43 -9.17
C LYS A 308 -3.61 -11.02 -9.80
N ARG A 309 -2.54 -10.98 -9.01
CA ARG A 309 -1.17 -10.82 -9.54
C ARG A 309 -0.70 -12.14 -10.14
N SER A 310 -1.27 -12.51 -11.29
CA SER A 310 -0.74 -13.57 -12.14
C SER A 310 0.58 -13.10 -12.76
N GLU A 311 1.49 -14.02 -13.07
CA GLU A 311 2.74 -13.66 -13.75
C GLU A 311 2.44 -12.91 -15.06
N ILE A 312 2.80 -11.62 -15.10
CA ILE A 312 2.51 -10.74 -16.23
C ILE A 312 3.58 -10.96 -17.29
N HIS A 313 3.27 -11.85 -18.25
CA HIS A 313 4.19 -12.20 -19.35
C HIS A 313 3.97 -11.35 -20.61
N ASP A 314 2.76 -10.80 -20.79
CA ASP A 314 2.36 -10.04 -21.98
C ASP A 314 1.52 -8.80 -21.62
N ILE A 315 1.46 -7.85 -22.55
CA ILE A 315 0.72 -6.58 -22.42
C ILE A 315 -0.80 -6.77 -22.23
N PRO A 316 -1.49 -7.69 -22.92
CA PRO A 316 -2.91 -7.95 -22.66
C PRO A 316 -3.16 -8.49 -21.24
N ALA A 317 -2.25 -9.31 -20.71
CA ALA A 317 -2.33 -9.78 -19.33
C ALA A 317 -2.14 -8.62 -18.34
N LEU A 318 -1.21 -7.70 -18.61
CA LEU A 318 -1.04 -6.46 -17.83
C LEU A 318 -2.30 -5.60 -17.85
N ARG A 319 -2.89 -5.37 -19.02
CA ARG A 319 -4.15 -4.63 -19.16
C ARG A 319 -5.28 -5.28 -18.37
N GLY A 320 -5.42 -6.60 -18.47
CA GLY A 320 -6.41 -7.37 -17.71
C GLY A 320 -6.21 -7.24 -16.20
N HIS A 321 -4.96 -7.32 -15.73
CA HIS A 321 -4.59 -7.09 -14.35
C HIS A 321 -5.01 -5.69 -13.86
N LEU A 322 -4.58 -4.62 -14.56
CA LEU A 322 -4.91 -3.24 -14.21
C LEU A 322 -6.42 -2.94 -14.26
N ARG A 323 -7.14 -3.57 -15.19
CA ARG A 323 -8.61 -3.46 -15.28
C ARG A 323 -9.31 -4.07 -14.07
N THR A 324 -8.80 -5.19 -13.56
CA THR A 324 -9.40 -5.91 -12.42
C THR A 324 -8.94 -5.41 -11.06
N MET A 325 -7.95 -4.50 -11.04
CA MET A 325 -7.42 -3.92 -9.80
C MET A 325 -8.46 -3.01 -9.14
N THR A 326 -8.91 -3.41 -7.96
CA THR A 326 -9.88 -2.64 -7.16
C THR A 326 -9.39 -2.41 -5.73
N MET A 327 -9.94 -1.42 -5.04
CA MET A 327 -9.68 -1.15 -3.63
C MET A 327 -10.99 -1.28 -2.83
N PRO A 328 -11.48 -2.51 -2.60
CA PRO A 328 -12.83 -2.74 -2.11
C PRO A 328 -13.07 -2.13 -0.72
N GLN A 329 -12.07 -2.20 0.16
CA GLN A 329 -12.17 -1.62 1.52
C GLN A 329 -12.25 -0.09 1.47
N TYR A 330 -11.43 0.55 0.64
CA TYR A 330 -11.49 1.99 0.43
C TYR A 330 -12.83 2.44 -0.16
N GLN A 331 -13.32 1.77 -1.20
CA GLN A 331 -14.59 2.12 -1.84
C GLN A 331 -15.76 2.03 -0.85
N LYS A 332 -15.81 0.93 -0.09
CA LYS A 332 -16.83 0.73 0.95
C LYS A 332 -16.71 1.78 2.05
N PHE A 333 -15.48 2.10 2.45
CA PHE A 333 -15.20 3.13 3.46
C PHE A 333 -15.66 4.51 2.99
N GLN A 334 -15.29 4.92 1.78
CA GLN A 334 -15.71 6.19 1.17
C GLN A 334 -17.23 6.29 1.10
N GLN A 335 -17.93 5.24 0.64
CA GLN A 335 -19.39 5.24 0.54
C GLN A 335 -20.07 5.39 1.90
N LEU A 336 -19.66 4.59 2.90
CA LEU A 336 -20.27 4.65 4.23
C LEU A 336 -19.91 5.94 4.98
N MET A 337 -18.69 6.45 4.78
CA MET A 337 -18.27 7.71 5.38
C MET A 337 -18.97 8.91 4.76
N LEU A 338 -19.17 8.94 3.44
CA LEU A 338 -20.00 9.95 2.77
C LEU A 338 -21.44 9.95 3.31
N ASN A 339 -22.04 8.77 3.47
CA ASN A 339 -23.37 8.66 4.07
C ASN A 339 -23.40 9.16 5.54
N LEU A 340 -22.30 9.03 6.28
CA LEU A 340 -22.19 9.52 7.65
C LEU A 340 -22.07 11.05 7.72
N ILE A 341 -21.37 11.68 6.78
CA ILE A 341 -21.08 13.11 6.79
C ILE A 341 -22.08 13.97 6.01
N SER A 342 -22.88 13.36 5.12
CA SER A 342 -24.08 13.97 4.51
C SER A 342 -25.18 14.21 5.53
#